data_AF-A0A353R769-F1
#
_entry.id   AF-A0A353R769-F1
#
_cell.length_a   1.000
_cell.length_b   1.000
_cell.length_c   1.000
_cell.angle_alpha   90.00
_cell.angle_beta   90.00
_cell.angle_gamma   90.00
#
_symmetry.space_group_name_H-M   'P 1'
#
loop_
_entity.id
_entity.type
_entity.pdbx_description
1 polymer ?
#
loop_
_entity_poly.entity_id
_entity_poly.type
_entity_poly.pdbx_seq_one_letter_code
_entity_poly.pdbx_strand_id
1 'polypeptide(L)' 'SAVAEKDYIMGQVIYIDSYGNAITNVSRSLFNKVGAGRDFRIFLQGPYNRIEKISDSYGGVRPGQLLALFISPDLL' A
#
# COMPACT_ATOMS: atom_id res chain seq x y z
N SER A 1 2.03 14.20 5.80
CA SER A 1 2.68 13.46 4.69
C SER A 1 3.26 12.17 5.22
N ALA A 2 3.43 11.14 4.38
CA ALA A 2 4.14 9.92 4.78
C ALA A 2 5.60 10.25 5.17
N VAL A 3 6.14 9.50 6.13
CA VAL A 3 7.54 9.57 6.53
C VAL A 3 8.29 8.44 5.83
N ALA A 4 9.45 8.73 5.25
CA ALA A 4 10.26 7.73 4.58
C ALA A 4 11.72 7.81 5.04
N GLU A 5 12.27 6.65 5.33
CA GLU A 5 13.70 6.42 5.54
C GLU A 5 14.26 5.56 4.41
N LYS A 6 15.56 5.25 4.46
CA LYS A 6 16.24 4.44 3.45
C LYS A 6 15.50 3.13 3.13
N ASP A 7 14.99 2.44 4.15
CA ASP A 7 14.49 1.07 4.03
C ASP A 7 13.01 0.88 4.39
N TYR A 8 12.32 1.94 4.83
CA TYR A 8 10.90 1.85 5.18
C TYR A 8 10.13 3.13 4.89
N ILE A 9 8.82 2.96 4.71
CA ILE A 9 7.84 4.05 4.61
C ILE A 9 6.83 3.85 5.73
N MET A 10 6.60 4.89 6.53
CA MET A 10 5.46 4.96 7.43
C MET A 10 4.39 5.86 6.84
N GLY A 11 3.34 5.21 6.33
CA GLY A 11 2.12 5.83 5.86
C GLY A 11 1.01 5.83 6.91
N GLN A 12 0.00 6.65 6.69
CA GLN A 12 -1.24 6.65 7.48
C GLN A 12 -2.43 6.57 6.53
N VAL A 13 -3.51 5.92 7.00
CA VAL A 13 -4.80 5.96 6.32
C VAL A 13 -5.33 7.39 6.40
N ILE A 14 -5.61 8.00 5.27
CA ILE A 14 -6.15 9.36 5.16
C ILE A 14 -7.61 9.38 4.74
N TYR A 15 -8.12 8.27 4.20
CA TYR A 15 -9.49 8.14 3.77
C TYR A 15 -9.92 6.66 3.75
N ILE A 16 -11.18 6.40 4.05
CA ILE A 16 -11.81 5.10 3.83
C ILE A 16 -12.97 5.35 2.86
N ASP A 17 -12.96 4.67 1.71
CA ASP A 17 -14.00 4.85 0.70
C ASP A 17 -15.29 4.08 1.04
N SER A 18 -16.32 4.25 0.20
CA SER A 18 -17.62 3.59 0.39
C SER A 18 -17.58 2.06 0.27
N TYR A 19 -16.52 1.49 -0.29
CA TYR A 19 -16.31 0.05 -0.39
C TYR A 19 -15.48 -0.50 0.78
N GLY A 20 -15.02 0.36 1.68
CA GLY A 20 -14.19 -0.01 2.83
C GLY A 20 -12.70 -0.11 2.52
N ASN A 21 -12.25 0.38 1.36
CA ASN A 21 -10.82 0.43 1.05
C ASN A 21 -10.15 1.53 1.88
N ALA A 22 -9.06 1.17 2.58
CA ALA A 22 -8.24 2.12 3.31
C ALA A 22 -7.21 2.76 2.37
N ILE A 23 -7.37 4.06 2.10
CA ILE A 23 -6.49 4.85 1.24
C ILE A 23 -5.47 5.55 2.11
N THR A 24 -4.19 5.38 1.78
CA THR A 24 -3.06 5.91 2.53
C THR A 24 -2.48 7.17 1.89
N ASN A 25 -1.62 7.87 2.63
CA ASN A 25 -0.83 8.98 2.09
C ASN A 25 0.49 8.55 1.43
N VAL A 26 0.68 7.27 1.11
CA VAL A 26 1.86 6.77 0.41
C VAL A 26 1.64 6.88 -1.09
N SER A 27 2.37 7.80 -1.74
CA SER A 27 2.29 7.95 -3.19
C SER A 27 3.12 6.88 -3.91
N ARG A 28 2.71 6.53 -5.14
CA ARG A 28 3.47 5.63 -6.02
C ARG A 28 4.90 6.10 -6.24
N SER A 29 5.09 7.41 -6.39
CA SER A 29 6.42 8.01 -6.55
C SER A 29 7.30 7.78 -5.31
N LEU A 30 6.77 8.00 -4.11
CA LEU A 30 7.49 7.75 -2.86
C LEU A 30 7.81 6.26 -2.70
N PHE A 31 6.83 5.39 -2.97
CA PHE A 31 6.98 3.95 -2.92
C PHE A 31 8.08 3.46 -3.85
N ASN A 32 8.07 3.88 -5.12
CA ASN A 32 9.08 3.50 -6.11
C ASN A 32 10.46 4.04 -5.76
N LYS A 33 10.54 5.29 -5.29
CA LYS A 33 11.81 5.94 -4.91
C LYS A 33 12.49 5.21 -3.76
N VAL A 34 11.73 4.88 -2.71
CA VAL A 34 12.27 4.19 -1.53
C VAL A 34 12.50 2.71 -1.85
N GLY A 35 11.54 2.05 -2.50
CA GLY A 35 11.63 0.64 -2.87
C GLY A 35 12.78 0.32 -3.83
N ALA A 36 13.08 1.20 -4.79
CA ALA A 36 14.20 1.03 -5.72
C ALA A 36 14.26 -0.37 -6.39
N GLY A 37 13.09 -0.97 -6.64
CA GLY A 37 12.96 -2.31 -7.25
C GLY A 37 13.16 -3.50 -6.30
N ARG A 38 13.35 -3.27 -4.99
CA ARG A 38 13.47 -4.35 -3.99
C ARG A 38 12.12 -4.95 -3.60
N ASP A 39 12.15 -6.19 -3.13
CA ASP A 39 11.00 -6.82 -2.50
C ASP A 39 10.54 -6.01 -1.29
N PHE A 40 9.23 -5.97 -1.05
CA PHE A 40 8.64 -5.18 0.01
C PHE A 40 7.58 -5.99 0.78
N ARG A 41 7.28 -5.51 1.98
CA ARG A 41 6.16 -6.00 2.80
C ARG A 41 5.40 -4.79 3.34
N ILE A 42 4.09 -4.74 3.07
CA ILE A 42 3.19 -3.78 3.71
C ILE A 42 2.60 -4.48 4.94
N PHE A 43 2.78 -3.90 6.12
CA PHE A 43 2.23 -4.39 7.37
C PHE A 43 0.99 -3.58 7.74
N LEU A 44 -0.13 -4.27 7.95
CA LEU A 44 -1.39 -3.66 8.39
C LEU A 44 -1.63 -4.00 9.86
N GLN A 45 -1.61 -2.99 10.74
CA GLN A 45 -1.86 -3.11 12.19
C GLN A 45 -1.19 -4.34 12.83
N GLY A 46 0.14 -4.37 12.81
CA GLY A 46 0.95 -5.44 13.39
C GLY A 46 1.56 -6.38 12.35
N PRO A 47 2.30 -7.43 12.80
CA PRO A 47 3.18 -8.22 11.92
C PRO A 47 2.48 -9.36 11.17
N TYR A 48 1.23 -9.68 11.52
CA TYR A 48 0.56 -10.90 11.06
C TYR A 48 0.00 -10.77 9.64
N ASN A 49 -0.53 -9.61 9.29
CA ASN A 49 -1.11 -9.32 7.99
C ASN A 49 -0.09 -8.58 7.14
N ARG A 50 0.42 -9.27 6.11
CA ARG A 50 1.39 -8.72 5.16
C ARG A 50 0.92 -8.82 3.73
N ILE A 51 1.19 -7.78 2.96
CA ILE A 51 1.00 -7.75 1.51
C ILE A 51 2.38 -7.62 0.87
N GLU A 52 2.69 -8.51 -0.07
CA GLU A 52 4.00 -8.60 -0.74
C GLU A 52 3.91 -8.30 -2.24
N LYS A 53 2.72 -7.93 -2.73
CA LYS A 53 2.47 -7.61 -4.14
C LYS A 53 1.49 -6.45 -4.27
N ILE A 54 1.80 -5.54 -5.19
CA ILE A 54 0.86 -4.54 -5.68
C ILE A 54 0.08 -5.17 -6.84
N SER A 55 -1.24 -5.07 -6.82
CA SER A 55 -2.11 -5.49 -7.92
C SER A 55 -2.45 -4.33 -8.83
N ASP A 56 -2.69 -4.65 -10.10
CA ASP A 56 -3.15 -3.69 -11.10
C ASP A 56 -4.69 -3.49 -11.06
N SER A 57 -5.41 -4.41 -10.42
CA SER A 57 -6.87 -4.34 -10.29
C SER A 57 -7.41 -5.07 -9.05
N TYR A 58 -8.66 -4.78 -8.68
CA TYR A 58 -9.36 -5.45 -7.60
C TYR A 58 -9.56 -6.96 -7.83
N GLY A 59 -9.49 -7.44 -9.08
CA GLY A 59 -9.62 -8.86 -9.43
C GLY A 59 -8.34 -9.70 -9.21
N GLY A 60 -7.26 -9.09 -8.71
CA GLY A 60 -5.95 -9.74 -8.59
C GLY A 60 -5.80 -10.75 -7.44
N VAL A 61 -6.79 -10.89 -6.55
CA VAL A 61 -6.76 -11.81 -5.41
C VAL A 61 -8.10 -12.52 -5.21
N ARG A 62 -8.09 -13.62 -4.45
CA ARG A 62 -9.33 -14.31 -4.08
C ARG A 62 -10.16 -13.44 -3.12
N PRO A 63 -11.50 -13.51 -3.18
CA PRO A 63 -12.35 -12.87 -2.18
C PRO A 63 -11.92 -13.22 -0.75
N GLY A 64 -11.84 -12.21 0.12
CA GLY A 64 -11.39 -12.35 1.50
C GLY A 64 -9.88 -12.29 1.72
N GLN A 65 -9.06 -12.15 0.66
CA GLN A 65 -7.62 -11.89 0.79
C GLN A 65 -7.32 -10.39 0.77
N LEU A 66 -6.25 -10.01 1.46
CA LEU A 66 -5.73 -8.65 1.45
C LEU A 66 -5.12 -8.31 0.08
N LEU A 67 -5.36 -7.08 -0.36
CA LEU A 67 -4.86 -6.53 -1.62
C LEU A 67 -4.34 -5.12 -1.39
N ALA A 68 -3.24 -4.78 -2.06
CA ALA A 68 -2.79 -3.40 -2.21
C ALA A 68 -2.78 -3.05 -3.70
N LEU A 69 -3.25 -1.85 -4.04
CA LEU A 69 -3.23 -1.31 -5.39
C LEU A 69 -3.13 0.21 -5.32
N PHE A 70 -2.50 0.82 -6.30
CA PHE A 70 -2.49 2.28 -6.40
C PHE A 70 -3.72 2.74 -7.17
N ILE A 71 -4.57 3.52 -6.54
CA ILE A 71 -5.78 4.10 -7.15
C ILE A 71 -5.46 5.36 -7.98
N SER A 72 -6.44 5.89 -8.72
CA SER A 72 -6.35 7.18 -9.41
C SER A 72 -6.49 8.34 -8.42
N PRO A 73 -5.48 8.59 -7.58
CA PRO A 73 -4.56 9.72 -7.73
C PRO A 73 -3.10 9.32 -7.38
N ASP A 74 -2.70 8.09 -7.72
CA ASP A 74 -1.41 7.46 -7.39
C ASP A 74 -1.11 7.32 -5.90
N LEU A 75 -2.16 7.10 -5.10
CA LEU A 75 -2.07 6.75 -3.68
C LEU A 75 -2.28 5.25 -3.47
N LEU A 76 -1.57 4.67 -2.50
CA LEU A 76 -1.67 3.28 -2.08
C LEU A 76 -2.86 3.02 -1.17
#